data_AF-A0A9D5NSW6-F1
#
_entry.id   AF-A0A9D5NSW6-F1
#
_cell.length_a   1.000
_cell.length_b   1.000
_cell.length_c   1.000
_cell.angle_alpha   90.00
_cell.angle_beta   90.00
_cell.angle_gamma   90.00
#
_symmetry.space_group_name_H-M   'P 1'
#
loop_
_entity.id
_entity.type
_entity.pdbx_description
1 polymer ?
#
loop_
_entity_poly.entity_id
_entity_poly.type
_entity_poly.pdbx_seq_one_letter_code
_entity_poly.pdbx_strand_id
1 'polypeptide(L)'
;MYPIVKFPEPGTVLYPYRENCQHEVSRLKARFCEWLTQQVAAGVVFRNDIGICLSDRMPLICPDMVILVAGHPEVRVAVEIDEPFKSGSRKPLHYLSCGDCYRDGMLTRLGWIVVRFAESQVWHHHQACADYLAGVLSRLLPDIGWPRLAEAPLPEVKRWTRAEAQKMAAKAPSGPSSDAPEPLFAMTREEQQSMQLVKPLPRSQDMQEKMAAFKDAGRYAQDADIDFEPDEHIYIYKGKQRLLSVSGLANYFFDGFNALAVAERQSQYKGIPVEESLDAWDKTGCMASEVGTFMHAQTENYFHDGTFETVYPFCYNGQTEPVSIETEKCYFLQFISDYKIQPYRQEWPVYDLELNIAGTIDLICQEDDGTFTIYDWKRSTKVVNAQGQPVTEAFGGKMSYNGINLPDTSFYHYCVQQNLYRYMLEQHYGVQVRAMNLVVLHPDYPSYYVVQVPKMDEVVGQIIGVCKAKNLGHRLLLG
;
A
#
# COMPACT_ATOMS: atom_id res chain seq x y z
N MET A 1 -12.60 -5.44 12.63
CA MET A 1 -13.09 -4.58 13.73
C MET A 1 -11.97 -4.40 14.74
N TYR A 2 -11.90 -3.27 15.43
CA TYR A 2 -11.09 -3.11 16.64
C TYR A 2 -11.87 -3.60 17.88
N PRO A 3 -11.21 -4.07 18.95
CA PRO A 3 -9.77 -4.27 19.05
C PRO A 3 -9.28 -5.41 18.13
N ILE A 4 -8.06 -5.29 17.61
CA ILE A 4 -7.39 -6.35 16.84
C ILE A 4 -6.31 -6.95 17.72
N VAL A 5 -6.17 -8.28 17.73
CA VAL A 5 -5.04 -8.95 18.36
C VAL A 5 -4.41 -9.97 17.41
N LYS A 6 -3.08 -9.97 17.29
CA LYS A 6 -2.32 -10.94 16.51
C LYS A 6 -1.16 -11.48 17.35
N PHE A 7 -0.91 -12.78 17.25
CA PHE A 7 0.12 -13.48 18.02
C PHE A 7 1.25 -13.96 17.10
N PRO A 8 2.51 -13.97 17.57
CA PRO A 8 3.59 -14.70 16.95
C PRO A 8 3.29 -16.20 16.87
N GLU A 9 3.80 -16.86 15.83
CA GLU A 9 3.79 -18.33 15.78
C GLU A 9 4.76 -18.92 16.81
N PRO A 10 4.49 -20.13 17.34
CA PRO A 10 5.45 -20.84 18.18
C PRO A 10 6.83 -21.00 17.52
N GLY A 11 7.89 -20.75 18.29
CA GLY A 11 9.27 -20.83 17.80
C GLY A 11 9.73 -19.62 16.97
N THR A 12 8.96 -18.53 16.96
CA THR A 12 9.39 -17.24 16.39
C THR A 12 10.58 -16.68 17.17
N VAL A 13 11.53 -16.06 16.47
CA VAL A 13 12.67 -15.39 17.09
C VAL A 13 12.23 -14.20 17.93
N LEU A 14 12.84 -14.03 19.11
CA LEU A 14 12.68 -12.82 19.91
C LEU A 14 13.68 -11.77 19.42
N TYR A 15 13.28 -10.98 18.42
CA TYR A 15 14.16 -9.99 17.81
C TYR A 15 14.52 -8.87 18.80
N PRO A 16 15.77 -8.36 18.83
CA PRO A 16 16.17 -7.28 19.72
C PRO A 16 15.42 -5.98 19.43
N TYR A 17 15.29 -5.15 20.46
CA TYR A 17 14.73 -3.81 20.35
C TYR A 17 15.66 -2.80 20.99
N ARG A 18 15.44 -1.52 20.68
CA ARG A 18 16.18 -0.38 21.23
C ARG A 18 15.29 0.40 22.18
N GLU A 19 15.92 0.94 23.20
CA GLU A 19 15.27 1.75 24.24
C GLU A 19 15.63 3.23 24.08
N ASN A 20 14.85 4.12 24.69
CA ASN A 20 15.03 5.58 24.67
C ASN A 20 14.98 6.16 23.24
N CYS A 21 14.20 5.54 22.36
CA CYS A 21 13.98 5.98 20.99
C CYS A 21 13.03 7.19 20.99
N GLN A 22 13.54 8.34 20.56
CA GLN A 22 12.71 9.54 20.41
C GLN A 22 11.89 9.44 19.12
N HIS A 23 10.57 9.45 19.27
CA HIS A 23 9.62 9.60 18.17
C HIS A 23 8.41 10.41 18.64
N GLU A 24 7.66 10.98 17.69
CA GLU A 24 6.50 11.81 17.99
C GLU A 24 5.34 10.91 18.44
N VAL A 25 4.98 11.00 19.72
CA VAL A 25 3.84 10.29 20.30
C VAL A 25 2.74 11.29 20.61
N SER A 26 1.51 11.01 20.14
CA SER A 26 0.38 11.92 20.41
C SER A 26 0.09 12.02 21.91
N ARG A 27 -0.45 13.17 22.33
CA ARG A 27 -0.73 13.42 23.76
C ARG A 27 -1.64 12.37 24.38
N LEU A 28 -2.59 11.83 23.60
CA LEU A 28 -3.48 10.76 24.05
C LEU A 28 -2.69 9.48 24.34
N LYS A 29 -1.88 9.03 23.37
CA LYS A 29 -1.02 7.84 23.46
C LYS A 29 -0.09 7.92 24.69
N ALA A 30 0.61 9.05 24.84
CA ALA A 30 1.50 9.27 25.98
C ALA A 30 0.76 9.23 27.33
N ARG A 31 -0.38 9.95 27.45
CA ARG A 31 -1.16 9.96 28.70
C ARG A 31 -1.75 8.59 29.03
N PHE A 32 -2.15 7.81 28.03
CA PHE A 32 -2.66 6.47 28.24
C PHE A 32 -1.56 5.52 28.75
N CYS A 33 -0.36 5.59 28.16
CA CYS A 33 0.81 4.85 28.63
C CYS A 33 1.19 5.20 30.07
N GLU A 34 1.27 6.51 30.40
CA GLU A 34 1.53 6.99 31.76
C GLU A 34 0.46 6.52 32.75
N TRP A 35 -0.81 6.60 32.36
CA TRP A 35 -1.92 6.18 33.19
C TRP A 35 -1.89 4.66 33.44
N LEU A 36 -1.64 3.84 32.42
CA LEU A 36 -1.47 2.38 32.57
C LEU A 36 -0.34 2.06 33.53
N THR A 37 0.80 2.75 33.41
CA THR A 37 1.96 2.56 34.31
C THR A 37 1.59 2.73 35.79
N GLN A 38 0.63 3.61 36.10
CA GLN A 38 0.16 3.86 37.47
C GLN A 38 -0.81 2.80 38.01
N GLN A 39 -1.44 2.00 37.13
CA GLN A 39 -2.48 1.02 37.51
C GLN A 39 -1.94 -0.41 37.73
N VAL A 40 -0.66 -0.64 37.48
CA VAL A 40 -0.14 -1.96 37.16
C VAL A 40 0.63 -2.61 38.32
N ALA A 41 0.55 -3.94 38.39
CA ALA A 41 1.24 -4.76 39.38
C ALA A 41 2.77 -4.78 39.19
N ALA A 42 3.50 -5.15 40.24
CA ALA A 42 4.95 -5.28 40.19
C ALA A 42 5.37 -6.25 39.08
N GLY A 43 6.27 -5.80 38.19
CA GLY A 43 6.87 -6.64 37.15
C GLY A 43 6.30 -6.47 35.73
N VAL A 44 5.28 -5.65 35.51
CA VAL A 44 4.82 -5.28 34.15
C VAL A 44 5.16 -3.82 33.87
N VAL A 45 5.81 -3.57 32.74
CA VAL A 45 6.34 -2.25 32.36
C VAL A 45 5.70 -1.79 31.06
N PHE A 46 5.23 -0.54 31.06
CA PHE A 46 4.70 0.15 29.90
C PHE A 46 5.73 1.17 29.40
N ARG A 47 5.99 1.18 28.09
CA ARG A 47 6.96 2.08 27.46
C ARG A 47 6.44 2.61 26.14
N ASN A 48 6.81 3.82 25.79
CA ASN A 48 6.52 4.46 24.50
C ASN A 48 7.78 5.01 23.82
N ASP A 49 8.94 4.44 24.17
CA ASP A 49 10.27 4.84 23.71
C ASP A 49 11.05 3.63 23.16
N ILE A 50 10.32 2.61 22.68
CA ILE A 50 10.89 1.41 22.08
C ILE A 50 10.89 1.55 20.56
N GLY A 51 12.02 1.19 19.94
CA GLY A 51 12.17 1.15 18.49
C GLY A 51 12.80 -0.15 18.01
N ILE A 52 12.34 -0.65 16.87
CA ILE A 52 12.80 -1.91 16.28
C ILE A 52 13.51 -1.60 14.96
N CYS A 53 14.81 -1.86 14.88
CA CYS A 53 15.62 -1.60 13.69
C CYS A 53 15.63 -2.83 12.78
N LEU A 54 15.01 -2.74 11.60
CA LEU A 54 15.00 -3.83 10.62
C LEU A 54 16.11 -3.72 9.56
N SER A 55 16.56 -2.52 9.27
CA SER A 55 17.65 -2.23 8.35
C SER A 55 18.24 -0.85 8.62
N ASP A 56 19.41 -0.58 8.07
CA ASP A 56 20.04 0.74 8.07
C ASP A 56 19.47 1.69 7.00
N ARG A 57 18.49 1.23 6.22
CA ARG A 57 17.84 1.97 5.13
C ARG A 57 16.42 2.42 5.45
N MET A 58 15.83 1.91 6.53
CA MET A 58 14.51 2.29 7.01
C MET A 58 14.60 2.83 8.44
N PRO A 59 13.71 3.76 8.83
CA PRO A 59 13.54 4.14 10.22
C PRO A 59 13.17 2.97 11.11
N LEU A 60 13.23 3.23 12.41
CA LEU A 60 12.78 2.28 13.41
C LEU A 60 11.27 2.09 13.29
N ILE A 61 10.82 0.84 13.42
CA ILE A 61 9.43 0.59 13.73
C ILE A 61 9.24 0.94 15.21
N CYS A 62 8.50 2.00 15.47
CA CYS A 62 8.10 2.43 16.81
C CYS A 62 6.62 2.11 17.02
N PRO A 63 6.27 1.10 17.83
CA PRO A 63 4.90 0.94 18.32
C PRO A 63 4.50 2.14 19.19
N ASP A 64 3.24 2.52 19.18
CA ASP A 64 2.75 3.66 19.99
C ASP A 64 3.01 3.46 21.50
N MET A 65 2.94 2.21 21.94
CA MET A 65 3.26 1.76 23.29
C MET A 65 3.65 0.29 23.25
N VAL A 66 4.45 -0.15 24.21
CA VAL A 66 4.75 -1.56 24.42
C VAL A 66 4.54 -1.99 25.86
N ILE A 67 4.29 -3.29 26.04
CA ILE A 67 4.21 -3.97 27.32
C ILE A 67 5.33 -4.99 27.41
N LEU A 68 6.12 -4.92 28.46
CA LEU A 68 7.21 -5.84 28.78
C LEU A 68 6.96 -6.44 30.17
N VAL A 69 7.25 -7.74 30.32
CA VAL A 69 7.03 -8.45 31.58
C VAL A 69 8.35 -8.97 32.16
N ALA A 70 8.66 -8.58 33.39
CA ALA A 70 9.86 -8.98 34.11
C ALA A 70 9.88 -10.51 34.31
N GLY A 71 11.03 -11.12 34.02
CA GLY A 71 11.18 -12.59 34.06
C GLY A 71 10.57 -13.32 32.86
N HIS A 72 9.87 -12.62 31.97
CA HIS A 72 9.18 -13.18 30.80
C HIS A 72 9.56 -12.42 29.51
N PRO A 73 10.83 -12.47 29.07
CA PRO A 73 11.30 -11.76 27.88
C PRO A 73 10.60 -12.19 26.58
N GLU A 74 9.92 -13.34 26.56
CA GLU A 74 9.08 -13.85 25.48
C GLU A 74 7.72 -13.16 25.39
N VAL A 75 7.26 -12.50 26.46
CA VAL A 75 5.99 -11.78 26.48
C VAL A 75 6.25 -10.30 26.21
N ARG A 76 6.11 -9.93 24.94
CA ARG A 76 6.25 -8.56 24.44
C ARG A 76 5.01 -8.19 23.65
N VAL A 77 4.33 -7.11 24.05
CA VAL A 77 3.12 -6.64 23.35
C VAL A 77 3.40 -5.27 22.76
N ALA A 78 3.24 -5.12 21.45
CA ALA A 78 3.15 -3.85 20.75
C ALA A 78 1.69 -3.41 20.72
N VAL A 79 1.38 -2.27 21.31
CA VAL A 79 0.06 -1.66 21.31
C VAL A 79 0.05 -0.50 20.34
N GLU A 80 -0.79 -0.58 19.31
CA GLU A 80 -1.01 0.49 18.33
C GLU A 80 -2.37 1.15 18.61
N ILE A 81 -2.41 2.47 18.57
CA ILE A 81 -3.60 3.29 18.78
C ILE A 81 -3.84 4.07 17.49
N ASP A 82 -4.75 3.56 16.68
CA ASP A 82 -4.95 4.00 15.32
C ASP A 82 -5.80 5.28 15.28
N GLU A 83 -5.20 6.38 14.85
CA GLU A 83 -5.92 7.62 14.53
C GLU A 83 -6.41 7.62 13.07
N PRO A 84 -7.62 8.13 12.76
CA PRO A 84 -8.11 8.15 11.39
C PRO A 84 -7.35 9.12 10.47
N PHE A 85 -6.64 10.09 11.04
CA PHE A 85 -5.85 11.05 10.30
C PHE A 85 -4.75 11.66 11.18
N LYS A 86 -3.68 12.12 10.53
CA LYS A 86 -2.60 12.88 11.19
C LYS A 86 -3.11 14.27 11.58
N SER A 87 -3.02 14.59 12.86
CA SER A 87 -3.35 15.93 13.37
C SER A 87 -2.52 17.00 12.67
N GLY A 88 -3.09 18.20 12.51
CA GLY A 88 -2.46 19.31 11.79
C GLY A 88 -2.57 19.18 10.26
N SER A 89 -1.95 18.17 9.67
CA SER A 89 -1.97 17.96 8.20
C SER A 89 -3.31 17.47 7.67
N ARG A 90 -4.13 16.83 8.52
CA ARG A 90 -5.41 16.22 8.13
C ARG A 90 -5.25 15.11 7.09
N LYS A 91 -4.06 14.50 7.01
CA LYS A 91 -3.77 13.38 6.10
C LYS A 91 -4.40 12.09 6.64
N PRO A 92 -5.22 11.36 5.87
CA PRO A 92 -5.79 10.07 6.29
C PRO A 92 -4.73 9.06 6.69
N LEU A 93 -4.99 8.30 7.77
CA LEU A 93 -4.13 7.25 8.31
C LEU A 93 -4.97 6.02 8.72
N HIS A 94 -4.30 4.87 8.89
CA HIS A 94 -4.87 3.62 9.44
C HIS A 94 -6.20 3.17 8.82
N TYR A 95 -6.43 3.54 7.56
CA TYR A 95 -7.59 3.10 6.79
C TYR A 95 -7.35 1.70 6.23
N LEU A 96 -8.43 1.06 5.76
CA LEU A 96 -8.34 -0.26 5.12
C LEU A 96 -7.28 -0.26 4.00
N SER A 97 -6.46 -1.32 3.94
CA SER A 97 -5.42 -1.51 2.92
C SER A 97 -4.29 -0.47 2.90
N CYS A 98 -4.01 0.21 4.03
CA CYS A 98 -2.90 1.17 4.11
C CYS A 98 -1.52 0.55 4.46
N GLY A 99 -1.42 -0.77 4.62
CA GLY A 99 -0.19 -1.48 4.99
C GLY A 99 -0.09 -1.84 6.49
N ASP A 100 -1.15 -1.60 7.24
CA ASP A 100 -1.25 -2.00 8.65
C ASP A 100 -1.15 -3.52 8.83
N CYS A 101 -1.73 -4.32 7.91
CA CYS A 101 -1.66 -5.78 8.03
C CYS A 101 -0.22 -6.28 7.83
N TYR A 102 0.50 -5.74 6.86
CA TYR A 102 1.93 -5.99 6.67
C TYR A 102 2.75 -5.59 7.90
N ARG A 103 2.48 -4.41 8.48
CA ARG A 103 3.17 -3.94 9.70
C ARG A 103 2.97 -4.92 10.85
N ASP A 104 1.73 -5.34 11.10
CA ASP A 104 1.45 -6.32 12.16
C ASP A 104 2.18 -7.65 11.88
N GLY A 105 2.15 -8.11 10.63
CA GLY A 105 2.82 -9.35 10.21
C GLY A 105 4.34 -9.28 10.38
N MET A 106 4.95 -8.10 10.23
CA MET A 106 6.36 -7.89 10.56
C MET A 106 6.58 -8.02 12.07
N LEU A 107 5.80 -7.31 12.88
CA LEU A 107 5.94 -7.33 14.34
C LEU A 107 5.79 -8.75 14.92
N THR A 108 4.78 -9.50 14.47
CA THR A 108 4.57 -10.87 14.95
C THR A 108 5.72 -11.80 14.61
N ARG A 109 6.33 -11.68 13.42
CA ARG A 109 7.54 -12.43 13.02
C ARG A 109 8.81 -12.06 13.79
N LEU A 110 8.79 -10.94 14.49
CA LEU A 110 9.86 -10.46 15.35
C LEU A 110 9.63 -10.82 16.83
N GLY A 111 8.56 -11.59 17.11
CA GLY A 111 8.21 -12.07 18.45
C GLY A 111 7.31 -11.12 19.24
N TRP A 112 6.67 -10.15 18.59
CA TRP A 112 5.75 -9.21 19.24
C TRP A 112 4.29 -9.63 19.07
N ILE A 113 3.56 -9.68 20.17
CA ILE A 113 2.10 -9.71 20.13
C ILE A 113 1.64 -8.31 19.73
N VAL A 114 0.72 -8.20 18.78
CA VAL A 114 0.21 -6.89 18.34
C VAL A 114 -1.22 -6.75 18.83
N VAL A 115 -1.51 -5.65 19.53
CA VAL A 115 -2.87 -5.24 19.90
C VAL A 115 -3.13 -3.87 19.29
N ARG A 116 -4.21 -3.72 18.54
CA ARG A 116 -4.61 -2.42 17.97
C ARG A 116 -5.93 -1.96 18.53
N PHE A 117 -6.00 -0.71 18.93
CA PHE A 117 -7.23 -0.01 19.31
C PHE A 117 -7.49 1.13 18.34
N ALA A 118 -8.76 1.46 18.10
CA ALA A 118 -9.08 2.76 17.55
C ALA A 118 -8.78 3.86 18.59
N GLU A 119 -8.33 5.03 18.16
CA GLU A 119 -8.15 6.21 19.02
C GLU A 119 -9.40 6.50 19.86
N SER A 120 -10.59 6.36 19.25
CA SER A 120 -11.87 6.57 19.92
C SER A 120 -12.14 5.57 21.06
N GLN A 121 -11.66 4.33 20.96
CA GLN A 121 -11.77 3.35 22.05
C GLN A 121 -10.94 3.79 23.25
N VAL A 122 -9.71 4.24 23.02
CA VAL A 122 -8.84 4.73 24.10
C VAL A 122 -9.41 6.02 24.70
N TRP A 123 -9.87 6.94 23.86
CA TRP A 123 -10.43 8.22 24.31
C TRP A 123 -11.69 8.05 25.19
N HIS A 124 -12.64 7.23 24.76
CA HIS A 124 -13.93 7.06 25.46
C HIS A 124 -13.94 5.92 26.48
N HIS A 125 -13.08 4.91 26.31
CA HIS A 125 -13.12 3.65 27.06
C HIS A 125 -11.71 3.17 27.48
N HIS A 126 -10.81 4.08 27.88
CA HIS A 126 -9.44 3.74 28.32
C HIS A 126 -9.38 2.62 29.36
N GLN A 127 -10.32 2.58 30.33
CA GLN A 127 -10.39 1.50 31.32
C GLN A 127 -10.67 0.14 30.64
N ALA A 128 -11.68 0.04 29.78
CA ALA A 128 -11.99 -1.20 29.07
C ALA A 128 -10.84 -1.64 28.13
N CYS A 129 -10.08 -0.70 27.57
CA CYS A 129 -8.86 -1.01 26.82
C CYS A 129 -7.78 -1.62 27.72
N ALA A 130 -7.61 -1.09 28.93
CA ALA A 130 -6.69 -1.66 29.93
C ALA A 130 -7.11 -3.07 30.35
N ASP A 131 -8.41 -3.27 30.56
CA ASP A 131 -8.98 -4.56 30.96
C ASP A 131 -8.81 -5.60 29.84
N TYR A 132 -8.93 -5.16 28.58
CA TYR A 132 -8.63 -5.99 27.42
C TYR A 132 -7.15 -6.42 27.39
N LEU A 133 -6.21 -5.48 27.58
CA LEU A 133 -4.78 -5.78 27.65
C LEU A 133 -4.45 -6.74 28.81
N ALA A 134 -5.04 -6.50 29.98
CA ALA A 134 -4.93 -7.38 31.14
C ALA A 134 -5.44 -8.80 30.84
N GLY A 135 -6.56 -8.90 30.13
CA GLY A 135 -7.13 -10.17 29.68
C GLY A 135 -6.26 -10.89 28.64
N VAL A 136 -5.55 -10.17 27.78
CA VAL A 136 -4.55 -10.76 26.88
C VAL A 136 -3.38 -11.31 27.69
N LEU A 137 -2.81 -10.52 28.59
CA LEU A 137 -1.67 -10.93 29.42
C LEU A 137 -2.02 -12.11 30.36
N SER A 138 -3.18 -12.09 31.00
CA SER A 138 -3.61 -13.15 31.93
C SER A 138 -3.80 -14.51 31.25
N ARG A 139 -4.07 -14.53 29.93
CA ARG A 139 -4.14 -15.78 29.16
C ARG A 139 -2.75 -16.34 28.85
N LEU A 140 -1.74 -15.48 28.80
CA LEU A 140 -0.34 -15.87 28.57
C LEU A 140 0.36 -16.22 29.88
N LEU A 141 0.10 -15.43 30.92
CA LEU A 141 0.70 -15.50 32.25
C LEU A 141 -0.41 -15.37 33.31
N PRO A 142 -1.04 -16.48 33.72
CA PRO A 142 -2.15 -16.46 34.68
C PRO A 142 -1.81 -15.81 36.03
N ASP A 143 -0.54 -15.91 36.45
CA ASP A 143 -0.07 -15.43 37.76
C ASP A 143 0.55 -14.02 37.73
N ILE A 144 0.35 -13.26 36.65
CA ILE A 144 0.98 -11.94 36.45
C ILE A 144 0.54 -10.86 37.47
N GLY A 145 -0.45 -11.18 38.31
CA GLY A 145 -0.88 -10.30 39.40
C GLY A 145 -1.63 -9.04 38.95
N TRP A 146 -1.95 -8.90 37.66
CA TRP A 146 -2.79 -7.83 37.16
C TRP A 146 -4.23 -8.06 37.68
N PRO A 147 -4.81 -7.13 38.45
CA PRO A 147 -6.15 -7.32 39.01
C PRO A 147 -7.18 -7.58 37.91
N ARG A 148 -8.10 -8.53 38.11
CA ARG A 148 -9.29 -8.63 37.25
C ARG A 148 -10.09 -7.34 37.39
N LEU A 149 -9.87 -6.42 36.47
CA LEU A 149 -10.64 -5.20 36.35
C LEU A 149 -11.97 -5.55 35.69
N ALA A 150 -13.02 -4.81 36.07
CA ALA A 150 -14.40 -5.16 35.78
C ALA A 150 -14.64 -5.45 34.29
N GLU A 151 -15.47 -6.45 33.96
CA GLU A 151 -15.82 -6.86 32.60
C GLU A 151 -16.70 -5.82 31.86
N ALA A 152 -16.31 -4.55 31.85
CA ALA A 152 -16.95 -3.58 30.96
C ALA A 152 -16.63 -4.00 29.51
N PRO A 153 -17.65 -4.33 28.69
CA PRO A 153 -17.39 -4.74 27.32
C PRO A 153 -16.76 -3.58 26.56
N LEU A 154 -15.59 -3.81 25.96
CA LEU A 154 -14.96 -2.84 25.06
C LEU A 154 -15.76 -2.80 23.75
N PRO A 155 -16.40 -1.68 23.38
CA PRO A 155 -17.20 -1.62 22.17
C PRO A 155 -16.34 -1.84 20.93
N GLU A 156 -16.83 -2.66 20.00
CA GLU A 156 -16.16 -2.85 18.72
C GLU A 156 -16.24 -1.58 17.86
N VAL A 157 -15.15 -1.26 17.18
CA VAL A 157 -15.10 -0.13 16.24
C VAL A 157 -14.77 -0.65 14.85
N LYS A 158 -15.57 -0.25 13.85
CA LYS A 158 -15.27 -0.58 12.45
C LYS A 158 -14.02 0.17 12.02
N ARG A 159 -13.12 -0.53 11.31
CA ARG A 159 -12.02 0.13 10.59
C ARG A 159 -12.61 1.04 9.52
N TRP A 160 -11.99 2.19 9.31
CA TRP A 160 -12.47 3.18 8.37
C TRP A 160 -11.88 3.01 6.97
N THR A 161 -12.62 3.40 5.95
CA THR A 161 -12.10 3.59 4.59
C THR A 161 -11.27 4.87 4.53
N ARG A 162 -10.52 5.05 3.43
CA ARG A 162 -9.76 6.29 3.20
C ARG A 162 -10.68 7.52 3.17
N ALA A 163 -11.86 7.42 2.57
CA ALA A 163 -12.81 8.53 2.53
C ALA A 163 -13.50 8.79 3.85
N GLU A 164 -13.84 7.76 4.64
CA GLU A 164 -14.32 7.96 6.00
C GLU A 164 -13.28 8.73 6.84
N ALA A 165 -12.01 8.36 6.74
CA ALA A 165 -10.91 9.12 7.34
C ALA A 165 -10.81 10.57 6.83
N GLN A 166 -10.98 10.81 5.52
CA GLN A 166 -11.01 12.17 4.95
C GLN A 166 -12.17 13.01 5.48
N LYS A 167 -13.36 12.42 5.67
CA LYS A 167 -14.52 13.11 6.23
C LYS A 167 -14.32 13.43 7.71
N MET A 168 -13.72 12.51 8.47
CA MET A 168 -13.33 12.77 9.86
C MET A 168 -12.31 13.91 9.93
N ALA A 169 -11.30 13.88 9.05
CA ALA A 169 -10.29 14.92 8.90
C ALA A 169 -10.89 16.29 8.52
N ALA A 170 -11.93 16.34 7.69
CA ALA A 170 -12.61 17.57 7.29
C ALA A 170 -13.19 18.36 8.48
N LYS A 171 -13.55 17.67 9.57
CA LYS A 171 -14.11 18.24 10.79
C LYS A 171 -13.04 18.69 11.78
N ALA A 172 -11.79 18.29 11.55
CA ALA A 172 -10.67 18.61 12.43
C ALA A 172 -10.02 19.95 12.05
N PRO A 173 -9.50 20.70 13.04
CA PRO A 173 -8.74 21.91 12.76
C PRO A 173 -7.47 21.56 11.97
N SER A 174 -7.12 22.40 11.00
CA SER A 174 -5.80 22.34 10.37
C SER A 174 -4.76 22.99 11.29
N GLY A 175 -3.52 22.56 11.15
CA GLY A 175 -2.41 23.04 11.95
C GLY A 175 -1.06 22.68 11.33
N PRO A 176 0.05 23.13 11.93
CA PRO A 176 1.37 22.74 11.47
C PRO A 176 1.51 21.22 11.60
N SER A 177 2.10 20.61 10.56
CA SER A 177 2.54 19.22 10.57
C SER A 177 4.02 19.21 10.24
N SER A 178 4.79 18.43 10.99
CA SER A 178 6.16 18.11 10.60
C SER A 178 6.13 16.95 9.62
N ASP A 179 6.66 17.17 8.42
CA ASP A 179 6.98 16.11 7.46
C ASP A 179 8.50 15.89 7.41
N ALA A 180 9.19 16.18 8.52
CA ALA A 180 10.61 15.92 8.62
C ALA A 180 10.88 14.42 8.43
N PRO A 181 11.89 14.05 7.62
CA PRO A 181 12.24 12.65 7.44
C PRO A 181 12.70 12.06 8.77
N GLU A 182 12.22 10.86 9.08
CA GLU A 182 12.66 10.12 10.25
C GLU A 182 14.13 9.69 10.12
N PRO A 183 14.89 9.70 11.23
CA PRO A 183 16.30 9.32 11.21
C PRO A 183 16.52 7.84 10.91
N LEU A 184 17.63 7.54 10.26
CA LEU A 184 18.10 6.17 10.00
C LEU A 184 19.18 5.78 11.00
N PHE A 185 19.25 4.49 11.34
CA PHE A 185 20.20 3.98 12.32
C PHE A 185 20.93 2.75 11.78
N ALA A 186 22.25 2.70 11.95
CA ALA A 186 23.02 1.49 11.64
C ALA A 186 22.60 0.33 12.54
N MET A 187 22.51 -0.87 11.99
CA MET A 187 22.17 -2.08 12.76
C MET A 187 23.32 -2.51 13.67
N THR A 188 22.98 -3.03 14.85
CA THR A 188 23.93 -3.71 15.74
C THR A 188 24.26 -5.10 15.20
N ARG A 189 25.36 -5.70 15.68
CA ARG A 189 25.71 -7.09 15.33
C ARG A 189 24.62 -8.09 15.72
N GLU A 190 23.97 -7.86 16.87
CA GLU A 190 22.89 -8.71 17.36
C GLU A 190 21.64 -8.60 16.48
N GLU A 191 21.26 -7.39 16.07
CA GLU A 191 20.16 -7.17 15.12
C GLU A 191 20.44 -7.86 13.78
N GLN A 192 21.67 -7.71 13.24
CA GLN A 192 22.07 -8.37 12.00
C GLN A 192 21.99 -9.90 12.09
N GLN A 193 22.46 -10.49 13.19
CA GLN A 193 22.39 -11.93 13.43
C GLN A 193 20.94 -12.40 13.60
N SER A 194 20.14 -11.66 14.38
CA SER A 194 18.74 -12.00 14.62
C SER A 194 17.89 -11.91 13.37
N MET A 195 18.16 -10.95 12.47
CA MET A 195 17.43 -10.78 11.20
C MET A 195 17.61 -11.99 10.27
N GLN A 196 18.72 -12.72 10.38
CA GLN A 196 18.93 -13.96 9.64
C GLN A 196 18.00 -15.09 10.10
N LEU A 197 17.58 -15.06 11.37
CA LEU A 197 16.68 -16.04 11.98
C LEU A 197 15.19 -15.73 11.75
N VAL A 198 14.86 -14.50 11.33
CA VAL A 198 13.48 -14.12 11.00
C VAL A 198 13.02 -14.93 9.78
N LYS A 199 12.05 -15.83 10.00
CA LYS A 199 11.41 -16.64 8.95
C LYS A 199 10.79 -15.72 7.90
N PRO A 200 10.98 -15.92 6.59
CA PRO A 200 10.31 -15.11 5.55
C PRO A 200 8.78 -15.22 5.65
N LEU A 201 8.05 -14.19 5.19
CA LEU A 201 6.63 -14.32 4.92
C LEU A 201 6.41 -15.44 3.89
N PRO A 202 5.41 -16.31 4.11
CA PRO A 202 5.10 -17.36 3.16
C PRO A 202 4.60 -16.73 1.87
N ARG A 203 4.95 -17.36 0.75
CA ARG A 203 4.42 -16.97 -0.55
C ARG A 203 2.96 -17.38 -0.67
N SER A 204 2.09 -16.51 -1.13
CA SER A 204 0.67 -16.86 -1.33
C SER A 204 0.53 -18.00 -2.36
N GLN A 205 -0.51 -18.83 -2.19
CA GLN A 205 -0.77 -19.94 -3.09
C GLN A 205 -1.05 -19.44 -4.52
N ASP A 206 -1.88 -18.40 -4.64
CA ASP A 206 -2.20 -17.75 -5.91
C ASP A 206 -0.94 -17.31 -6.66
N MET A 207 0.04 -16.73 -5.97
CA MET A 207 1.30 -16.32 -6.58
C MET A 207 2.18 -17.51 -6.98
N GLN A 208 2.17 -18.61 -6.22
CA GLN A 208 2.87 -19.84 -6.61
C GLN A 208 2.26 -20.43 -7.89
N GLU A 209 0.94 -20.53 -7.95
CA GLU A 209 0.20 -21.03 -9.10
C GLU A 209 0.42 -20.14 -10.33
N LYS A 210 0.31 -18.81 -10.17
CA LYS A 210 0.54 -17.83 -11.23
C LYS A 210 1.94 -17.93 -11.83
N MET A 211 3.00 -17.97 -11.01
CA MET A 211 4.36 -18.10 -11.54
C MET A 211 4.60 -19.44 -12.24
N ALA A 212 3.99 -20.52 -11.75
CA ALA A 212 4.11 -21.84 -12.36
C ALA A 212 3.34 -21.96 -13.69
N ALA A 213 2.30 -21.15 -13.88
CA ALA A 213 1.48 -21.14 -15.09
C ALA A 213 2.12 -20.41 -16.28
N PHE A 214 3.20 -19.64 -16.07
CA PHE A 214 3.91 -19.01 -17.17
C PHE A 214 4.51 -20.03 -18.14
N LYS A 215 4.37 -19.80 -19.44
CA LYS A 215 4.89 -20.69 -20.49
C LYS A 215 6.40 -20.93 -20.39
N ASP A 216 7.12 -19.95 -19.87
CA ASP A 216 8.57 -19.95 -19.64
C ASP A 216 8.91 -20.00 -18.14
N ALA A 217 8.05 -20.59 -17.30
CA ALA A 217 8.29 -20.72 -15.86
C ALA A 217 9.70 -21.26 -15.58
N GLY A 218 10.40 -20.63 -14.63
CA GLY A 218 11.78 -20.95 -14.27
C GLY A 218 12.86 -20.31 -15.16
N ARG A 219 12.49 -19.58 -16.22
CA ARG A 219 13.45 -18.82 -17.04
C ARG A 219 14.13 -17.68 -16.29
N TYR A 220 13.38 -16.96 -15.44
CA TYR A 220 13.90 -15.84 -14.66
C TYR A 220 14.01 -16.25 -13.20
N ALA A 221 15.24 -16.18 -12.65
CA ALA A 221 15.47 -16.49 -11.23
C ALA A 221 14.68 -15.54 -10.30
N GLN A 222 14.40 -14.34 -10.77
CA GLN A 222 13.61 -13.31 -10.12
C GLN A 222 12.20 -13.76 -9.76
N ASP A 223 11.59 -14.65 -10.54
CA ASP A 223 10.23 -15.13 -10.32
C ASP A 223 10.11 -15.82 -8.95
N ALA A 224 11.18 -16.47 -8.48
CA ALA A 224 11.23 -17.14 -7.18
C ALA A 224 11.32 -16.16 -5.99
N ASP A 225 11.76 -14.93 -6.26
CA ASP A 225 12.21 -13.99 -5.23
C ASP A 225 11.19 -12.88 -4.94
N ILE A 226 10.21 -12.64 -5.82
CA ILE A 226 9.22 -11.57 -5.66
C ILE A 226 7.84 -12.13 -5.34
N ASP A 227 7.14 -11.49 -4.40
CA ASP A 227 5.75 -11.77 -4.09
C ASP A 227 4.90 -10.51 -4.12
N PHE A 228 3.58 -10.68 -4.28
CA PHE A 228 2.62 -9.58 -4.33
C PHE A 228 1.39 -9.90 -3.48
N GLU A 229 1.11 -9.02 -2.52
CA GLU A 229 -0.08 -9.07 -1.68
C GLU A 229 -1.13 -8.08 -2.24
N PRO A 230 -2.16 -8.57 -2.96
CA PRO A 230 -3.11 -7.72 -3.66
C PRO A 230 -3.93 -6.83 -2.72
N ASP A 231 -4.30 -7.31 -1.54
CA ASP A 231 -5.20 -6.62 -0.61
C ASP A 231 -4.65 -5.27 -0.12
N GLU A 232 -3.34 -5.19 0.09
CA GLU A 232 -2.63 -3.96 0.49
C GLU A 232 -1.77 -3.37 -0.63
N HIS A 233 -1.77 -4.00 -1.82
CA HIS A 233 -0.93 -3.65 -2.96
C HIS A 233 0.57 -3.58 -2.60
N ILE A 234 1.08 -4.62 -1.95
CA ILE A 234 2.45 -4.66 -1.41
C ILE A 234 3.30 -5.69 -2.14
N TYR A 235 4.49 -5.27 -2.58
CA TYR A 235 5.51 -6.13 -3.16
C TYR A 235 6.53 -6.54 -2.10
N ILE A 236 6.87 -7.83 -2.04
CA ILE A 236 7.73 -8.40 -1.01
C ILE A 236 8.83 -9.23 -1.65
N TYR A 237 10.09 -8.81 -1.47
CA TYR A 237 11.27 -9.55 -1.89
C TYR A 237 11.67 -10.57 -0.81
N LYS A 238 11.75 -11.84 -1.21
CA LYS A 238 12.14 -13.02 -0.39
C LYS A 238 11.36 -13.15 0.92
N GLY A 239 10.11 -12.68 0.94
CA GLY A 239 9.29 -12.66 2.16
C GLY A 239 9.85 -11.77 3.29
N LYS A 240 10.80 -10.88 3.00
CA LYS A 240 11.52 -10.11 4.04
C LYS A 240 11.47 -8.61 3.83
N GLN A 241 11.59 -8.16 2.58
CA GLN A 241 11.78 -6.74 2.28
C GLN A 241 10.63 -6.22 1.43
N ARG A 242 9.95 -5.18 1.92
CA ARG A 242 8.95 -4.45 1.14
C ARG A 242 9.63 -3.61 0.07
N LEU A 243 9.08 -3.64 -1.15
CA LEU A 243 9.50 -2.81 -2.27
C LEU A 243 8.44 -1.74 -2.55
N LEU A 244 8.87 -0.54 -2.94
CA LEU A 244 7.96 0.53 -3.34
C LEU A 244 7.34 0.22 -4.69
N SER A 245 6.02 0.39 -4.84
CA SER A 245 5.39 0.18 -6.15
C SER A 245 5.87 1.22 -7.18
N VAL A 246 6.00 0.82 -8.45
CA VAL A 246 6.35 1.74 -9.54
C VAL A 246 5.33 2.89 -9.64
N SER A 247 4.05 2.62 -9.43
CA SER A 247 3.01 3.66 -9.36
C SER A 247 3.22 4.62 -8.18
N GLY A 248 3.62 4.11 -7.01
CA GLY A 248 3.99 4.90 -5.84
C GLY A 248 5.21 5.79 -6.11
N LEU A 249 6.22 5.26 -6.80
CA LEU A 249 7.37 6.04 -7.23
C LEU A 249 6.98 7.12 -8.26
N ALA A 250 6.18 6.77 -9.27
CA ALA A 250 5.74 7.72 -10.29
C ALA A 250 4.99 8.90 -9.64
N ASN A 251 4.05 8.61 -8.72
CA ASN A 251 3.28 9.61 -7.99
C ASN A 251 4.13 10.62 -7.20
N TYR A 252 5.35 10.26 -6.77
CA TYR A 252 6.26 11.18 -6.08
C TYR A 252 6.65 12.40 -6.92
N PHE A 253 6.58 12.28 -8.25
CA PHE A 253 6.95 13.35 -9.17
C PHE A 253 5.77 14.21 -9.62
N PHE A 254 4.54 13.90 -9.20
CA PHE A 254 3.33 14.60 -9.61
C PHE A 254 2.49 15.07 -8.42
N ASP A 255 1.54 15.97 -8.66
CA ASP A 255 0.69 16.47 -7.58
C ASP A 255 -0.31 15.38 -7.17
N GLY A 256 -0.36 15.08 -5.88
CA GLY A 256 -1.46 14.30 -5.32
C GLY A 256 -2.79 15.06 -5.41
N PHE A 257 -3.89 14.36 -5.73
CA PHE A 257 -5.22 14.94 -5.63
C PHE A 257 -5.61 15.14 -4.16
N ASN A 258 -5.51 16.37 -3.66
CA ASN A 258 -5.99 16.74 -2.33
C ASN A 258 -7.51 16.95 -2.36
N ALA A 259 -8.25 15.84 -2.23
CA ALA A 259 -9.72 15.82 -2.28
C ALA A 259 -10.34 16.81 -1.28
N LEU A 260 -9.83 16.85 -0.03
CA LEU A 260 -10.37 17.73 1.01
C LEU A 260 -10.21 19.21 0.63
N ALA A 261 -9.01 19.64 0.23
CA ALA A 261 -8.77 21.04 -0.16
C ALA A 261 -9.57 21.45 -1.41
N VAL A 262 -9.88 20.51 -2.31
CA VAL A 262 -10.73 20.78 -3.48
C VAL A 262 -12.20 20.86 -3.06
N ALA A 263 -12.67 19.97 -2.18
CA ALA A 263 -14.04 20.00 -1.64
C ALA A 263 -14.33 21.27 -0.84
N GLU A 264 -13.40 21.71 0.03
CA GLU A 264 -13.51 22.96 0.78
C GLU A 264 -13.66 24.17 -0.15
N ARG A 265 -12.88 24.22 -1.24
CA ARG A 265 -13.04 25.27 -2.27
C ARG A 265 -14.39 25.17 -2.98
N GLN A 266 -14.84 23.98 -3.37
CA GLN A 266 -16.16 23.82 -3.98
C GLN A 266 -17.29 24.26 -3.05
N SER A 267 -17.16 24.02 -1.75
CA SER A 267 -18.11 24.51 -0.75
C SER A 267 -18.15 26.02 -0.69
N GLN A 268 -16.99 26.68 -0.62
CA GLN A 268 -16.90 28.13 -0.57
C GLN A 268 -17.43 28.82 -1.84
N TYR A 269 -17.12 28.29 -3.02
CA TYR A 269 -17.44 28.96 -4.29
C TYR A 269 -18.75 28.51 -4.92
N LYS A 270 -19.19 27.26 -4.68
CA LYS A 270 -20.38 26.67 -5.30
C LYS A 270 -21.48 26.32 -4.30
N GLY A 271 -21.23 26.44 -3.00
CA GLY A 271 -22.19 26.07 -1.96
C GLY A 271 -22.41 24.56 -1.80
N ILE A 272 -21.57 23.72 -2.42
CA ILE A 272 -21.68 22.25 -2.33
C ILE A 272 -21.11 21.79 -0.98
N PRO A 273 -21.84 21.04 -0.14
CA PRO A 273 -21.30 20.50 1.10
C PRO A 273 -20.01 19.68 0.87
N VAL A 274 -19.01 19.87 1.74
CA VAL A 274 -17.71 19.18 1.62
C VAL A 274 -17.89 17.65 1.58
N GLU A 275 -18.75 17.12 2.44
CA GLU A 275 -19.03 15.68 2.52
C GLU A 275 -19.64 15.16 1.20
N GLU A 276 -20.50 15.93 0.54
CA GLU A 276 -21.13 15.54 -0.73
C GLU A 276 -20.09 15.37 -1.85
N SER A 277 -19.15 16.31 -1.98
CA SER A 277 -18.05 16.20 -2.95
C SER A 277 -17.15 14.99 -2.64
N LEU A 278 -16.80 14.79 -1.37
CA LEU A 278 -15.97 13.65 -0.95
C LEU A 278 -16.67 12.31 -1.22
N ASP A 279 -17.97 12.21 -0.93
CA ASP A 279 -18.78 11.01 -1.19
C ASP A 279 -18.87 10.69 -2.68
N ALA A 280 -19.14 11.69 -3.51
CA ALA A 280 -19.25 11.50 -4.94
C ALA A 280 -17.91 11.04 -5.55
N TRP A 281 -16.79 11.61 -5.10
CA TRP A 281 -15.47 11.23 -5.58
C TRP A 281 -15.01 9.87 -5.05
N ASP A 282 -15.32 9.54 -3.80
CA ASP A 282 -15.00 8.23 -3.22
C ASP A 282 -15.76 7.13 -3.95
N LYS A 283 -17.09 7.24 -4.08
CA LYS A 283 -17.90 6.27 -4.84
C LYS A 283 -17.35 6.09 -6.27
N THR A 284 -17.10 7.19 -6.96
CA THR A 284 -16.57 7.17 -8.34
C THR A 284 -15.18 6.52 -8.40
N GLY A 285 -14.31 6.84 -7.43
CA GLY A 285 -12.95 6.32 -7.33
C GLY A 285 -12.92 4.82 -7.03
N CYS A 286 -13.68 4.36 -6.02
CA CYS A 286 -13.86 2.95 -5.68
C CYS A 286 -14.38 2.18 -6.89
N MET A 287 -15.46 2.65 -7.52
CA MET A 287 -16.04 1.99 -8.69
C MET A 287 -15.03 1.89 -9.84
N ALA A 288 -14.29 2.96 -10.14
CA ALA A 288 -13.28 2.94 -11.19
C ALA A 288 -12.15 1.95 -10.89
N SER A 289 -11.67 1.91 -9.63
CA SER A 289 -10.59 1.02 -9.19
C SER A 289 -11.02 -0.45 -9.19
N GLU A 290 -12.16 -0.76 -8.59
CA GLU A 290 -12.66 -2.13 -8.44
C GLU A 290 -13.09 -2.73 -9.78
N VAL A 291 -13.86 -1.99 -10.58
CA VAL A 291 -14.28 -2.46 -11.91
C VAL A 291 -13.09 -2.54 -12.86
N GLY A 292 -12.10 -1.65 -12.71
CA GLY A 292 -10.82 -1.76 -13.41
C GLY A 292 -10.08 -3.05 -13.03
N THR A 293 -9.94 -3.35 -11.74
CA THR A 293 -9.31 -4.59 -11.25
C THR A 293 -10.04 -5.82 -11.76
N PHE A 294 -11.37 -5.80 -11.72
CA PHE A 294 -12.21 -6.86 -12.28
C PHE A 294 -11.93 -7.03 -13.78
N MET A 295 -11.88 -5.94 -14.56
CA MET A 295 -11.55 -6.00 -15.98
C MET A 295 -10.19 -6.66 -16.25
N HIS A 296 -9.14 -6.30 -15.49
CA HIS A 296 -7.83 -6.95 -15.62
C HIS A 296 -7.91 -8.46 -15.36
N ALA A 297 -8.57 -8.87 -14.27
CA ALA A 297 -8.78 -10.28 -13.97
C ALA A 297 -9.50 -11.02 -15.12
N GLN A 298 -10.50 -10.39 -15.74
CA GLN A 298 -11.20 -11.01 -16.88
C GLN A 298 -10.34 -11.11 -18.14
N THR A 299 -9.45 -10.13 -18.39
CA THR A 299 -8.48 -10.27 -19.48
C THR A 299 -7.49 -11.41 -19.23
N GLU A 300 -7.02 -11.58 -17.98
CA GLU A 300 -6.14 -12.69 -17.59
C GLU A 300 -6.84 -14.04 -17.81
N ASN A 301 -8.08 -14.18 -17.31
CA ASN A 301 -8.91 -15.37 -17.44
C ASN A 301 -9.13 -15.75 -18.91
N TYR A 302 -9.42 -14.77 -19.78
CA TYR A 302 -9.65 -15.04 -21.19
C TYR A 302 -8.48 -15.75 -21.88
N PHE A 303 -7.25 -15.35 -21.57
CA PHE A 303 -6.07 -16.02 -22.11
C PHE A 303 -5.72 -17.32 -21.39
N HIS A 304 -6.18 -17.49 -20.15
CA HIS A 304 -5.97 -18.70 -19.38
C HIS A 304 -6.87 -19.85 -19.85
N ASP A 305 -8.19 -19.63 -19.91
CA ASP A 305 -9.19 -20.66 -20.19
C ASP A 305 -10.34 -20.22 -21.11
N GLY A 306 -10.29 -18.98 -21.60
CA GLY A 306 -11.32 -18.42 -22.48
C GLY A 306 -12.55 -17.86 -21.75
N THR A 307 -12.57 -17.87 -20.42
CA THR A 307 -13.66 -17.28 -19.63
C THR A 307 -13.53 -15.75 -19.57
N PHE A 308 -14.67 -15.06 -19.53
CA PHE A 308 -14.73 -13.60 -19.41
C PHE A 308 -16.12 -13.20 -18.87
N GLU A 309 -16.21 -13.02 -17.57
CA GLU A 309 -17.39 -12.51 -16.88
C GLU A 309 -17.57 -11.01 -17.14
N THR A 310 -18.81 -10.53 -17.21
CA THR A 310 -19.06 -9.13 -17.60
C THR A 310 -19.89 -8.34 -16.61
N VAL A 311 -20.19 -8.89 -15.44
CA VAL A 311 -20.97 -8.22 -14.40
C VAL A 311 -20.20 -8.22 -13.09
N TYR A 312 -19.83 -7.03 -12.62
CA TYR A 312 -19.22 -6.83 -11.31
C TYR A 312 -20.27 -6.35 -10.30
N PRO A 313 -20.46 -7.01 -9.15
CA PRO A 313 -21.38 -6.57 -8.12
C PRO A 313 -20.73 -5.48 -7.24
N PHE A 314 -20.72 -4.23 -7.72
CA PHE A 314 -20.13 -3.12 -6.99
C PHE A 314 -20.90 -2.83 -5.71
N CYS A 315 -20.22 -2.86 -4.56
CA CYS A 315 -20.82 -2.60 -3.25
C CYS A 315 -20.27 -1.30 -2.66
N TYR A 316 -21.14 -0.33 -2.41
CA TYR A 316 -20.77 0.94 -1.78
C TYR A 316 -21.78 1.29 -0.69
N ASN A 317 -21.29 1.58 0.52
CA ASN A 317 -22.12 1.88 1.70
C ASN A 317 -23.24 0.85 1.97
N GLY A 318 -22.96 -0.44 1.73
CA GLY A 318 -23.90 -1.54 1.95
C GLY A 318 -24.98 -1.67 0.86
N GLN A 319 -24.89 -0.89 -0.22
CA GLN A 319 -25.73 -1.02 -1.40
C GLN A 319 -24.93 -1.68 -2.51
N THR A 320 -25.50 -2.72 -3.11
CA THR A 320 -24.91 -3.41 -4.26
C THR A 320 -25.61 -3.01 -5.54
N GLU A 321 -24.84 -2.58 -6.54
CA GLU A 321 -25.31 -2.32 -7.90
C GLU A 321 -24.46 -3.10 -8.92
N PRO A 322 -25.08 -3.77 -9.90
CA PRO A 322 -24.33 -4.46 -10.93
C PRO A 322 -23.75 -3.46 -11.92
N VAL A 323 -22.44 -3.55 -12.18
CA VAL A 323 -21.74 -2.78 -13.21
C VAL A 323 -21.33 -3.74 -14.32
N SER A 324 -21.79 -3.47 -15.54
CA SER A 324 -21.41 -4.29 -16.68
C SER A 324 -20.14 -3.77 -17.37
N ILE A 325 -19.26 -4.69 -17.76
CA ILE A 325 -18.09 -4.44 -18.62
C ILE A 325 -18.21 -5.11 -20.01
N GLU A 326 -19.44 -5.37 -20.48
CA GLU A 326 -19.69 -6.02 -21.78
C GLU A 326 -19.10 -5.22 -22.95
N THR A 327 -19.17 -3.89 -22.87
CA THR A 327 -18.60 -2.99 -23.87
C THR A 327 -17.08 -3.10 -23.89
N GLU A 328 -16.44 -3.07 -22.72
CA GLU A 328 -15.00 -3.23 -22.56
C GLU A 328 -14.54 -4.62 -23.05
N LYS A 329 -15.31 -5.68 -22.82
CA LYS A 329 -15.06 -7.01 -23.39
C LYS A 329 -15.09 -6.99 -24.91
N CYS A 330 -16.10 -6.38 -25.53
CA CYS A 330 -16.17 -6.25 -26.99
C CYS A 330 -14.94 -5.54 -27.56
N TYR A 331 -14.54 -4.45 -26.91
CA TYR A 331 -13.36 -3.66 -27.27
C TYR A 331 -12.06 -4.45 -27.11
N PHE A 332 -11.92 -5.19 -26.02
CA PHE A 332 -10.79 -6.08 -25.79
C PHE A 332 -10.71 -7.15 -26.89
N LEU A 333 -11.79 -7.88 -27.16
CA LEU A 333 -11.80 -8.93 -28.20
C LEU A 333 -11.50 -8.39 -29.59
N GLN A 334 -11.99 -7.19 -29.91
CA GLN A 334 -11.66 -6.51 -31.15
C GLN A 334 -10.15 -6.20 -31.22
N PHE A 335 -9.57 -5.64 -30.16
CA PHE A 335 -8.12 -5.39 -30.06
C PHE A 335 -7.30 -6.68 -30.21
N ILE A 336 -7.69 -7.77 -29.54
CA ILE A 336 -7.01 -9.07 -29.67
C ILE A 336 -7.00 -9.55 -31.12
N SER A 337 -8.14 -9.42 -31.81
CA SER A 337 -8.27 -9.80 -33.23
C SER A 337 -7.42 -8.92 -34.14
N ASP A 338 -7.52 -7.59 -33.98
CA ASP A 338 -6.87 -6.61 -34.87
C ASP A 338 -5.33 -6.71 -34.79
N TYR A 339 -4.79 -6.93 -33.59
CA TYR A 339 -3.34 -6.99 -33.34
C TYR A 339 -2.81 -8.43 -33.22
N LYS A 340 -3.68 -9.45 -33.32
CA LYS A 340 -3.33 -10.88 -33.19
C LYS A 340 -2.51 -11.17 -31.93
N ILE A 341 -2.93 -10.60 -30.81
CA ILE A 341 -2.20 -10.64 -29.55
C ILE A 341 -1.99 -12.08 -29.10
N GLN A 342 -0.73 -12.39 -28.72
CA GLN A 342 -0.33 -13.65 -28.12
C GLN A 342 0.56 -13.35 -26.90
N PRO A 343 0.05 -13.55 -25.68
CA PRO A 343 0.83 -13.26 -24.48
C PRO A 343 2.08 -14.13 -24.38
N TYR A 344 3.20 -13.47 -24.10
CA TYR A 344 4.37 -14.11 -23.53
C TYR A 344 4.16 -14.33 -22.03
N ARG A 345 3.81 -13.26 -21.30
CA ARG A 345 3.36 -13.30 -19.89
C ARG A 345 2.26 -12.28 -19.65
N GLN A 346 1.50 -12.50 -18.58
CA GLN A 346 0.49 -11.57 -18.05
C GLN A 346 0.73 -11.35 -16.57
N GLU A 347 0.30 -10.20 -16.06
CA GLU A 347 0.37 -9.84 -14.64
C GLU A 347 1.75 -10.19 -14.04
N TRP A 348 2.82 -9.82 -14.76
CA TRP A 348 4.19 -10.24 -14.45
C TRP A 348 4.85 -9.27 -13.45
N PRO A 349 5.12 -9.70 -12.19
CA PRO A 349 5.81 -8.87 -11.23
C PRO A 349 7.30 -8.78 -11.57
N VAL A 350 7.81 -7.55 -11.65
CA VAL A 350 9.21 -7.24 -11.90
C VAL A 350 9.74 -6.30 -10.83
N TYR A 351 11.05 -6.34 -10.57
CA TYR A 351 11.66 -5.48 -9.56
C TYR A 351 13.07 -5.00 -9.92
N ASP A 352 13.49 -3.94 -9.24
CA ASP A 352 14.87 -3.45 -9.16
C ASP A 352 15.23 -3.31 -7.67
N LEU A 353 16.13 -4.19 -7.22
CA LEU A 353 16.54 -4.25 -5.82
C LEU A 353 17.47 -3.08 -5.42
N GLU A 354 18.23 -2.51 -6.36
CA GLU A 354 19.07 -1.34 -6.07
C GLU A 354 18.22 -0.12 -5.79
N LEU A 355 17.16 0.07 -6.57
CA LEU A 355 16.21 1.16 -6.42
C LEU A 355 15.14 0.89 -5.36
N ASN A 356 15.03 -0.35 -4.88
CA ASN A 356 13.99 -0.82 -3.96
C ASN A 356 12.56 -0.61 -4.49
N ILE A 357 12.34 -0.92 -5.77
CA ILE A 357 11.04 -0.77 -6.44
C ILE A 357 10.59 -2.06 -7.11
N ALA A 358 9.27 -2.22 -7.25
CA ALA A 358 8.65 -3.31 -7.99
C ALA A 358 7.33 -2.88 -8.62
N GLY A 359 6.86 -3.62 -9.60
CA GLY A 359 5.51 -3.46 -10.13
C GLY A 359 5.11 -4.62 -11.01
N THR A 360 3.84 -4.65 -11.38
CA THR A 360 3.24 -5.71 -12.20
C THR A 360 2.96 -5.18 -13.60
N ILE A 361 3.39 -5.92 -14.61
CA ILE A 361 3.16 -5.62 -16.02
C ILE A 361 1.93 -6.40 -16.48
N ASP A 362 0.89 -5.70 -16.95
CA ASP A 362 -0.38 -6.32 -17.35
C ASP A 362 -0.21 -7.39 -18.44
N LEU A 363 0.40 -7.01 -19.57
CA LEU A 363 0.63 -7.90 -20.70
C LEU A 363 1.97 -7.58 -21.39
N ILE A 364 2.75 -8.62 -21.66
CA ILE A 364 3.93 -8.54 -22.51
C ILE A 364 3.85 -9.61 -23.60
N CYS A 365 4.15 -9.20 -24.83
CA CYS A 365 4.17 -10.07 -26.01
C CYS A 365 5.58 -10.13 -26.59
N GLN A 366 6.00 -11.30 -27.06
CA GLN A 366 7.26 -11.48 -27.78
C GLN A 366 7.01 -11.35 -29.29
N GLU A 367 7.84 -10.54 -29.95
CA GLU A 367 7.85 -10.34 -31.39
C GLU A 367 8.71 -11.40 -32.10
N ASP A 368 8.51 -11.58 -33.41
CA ASP A 368 9.28 -12.54 -34.22
C ASP A 368 10.80 -12.28 -34.23
N ASP A 369 11.21 -11.02 -34.03
CA ASP A 369 12.62 -10.61 -33.94
C ASP A 369 13.24 -10.84 -32.54
N GLY A 370 12.46 -11.39 -31.60
CA GLY A 370 12.86 -11.67 -30.22
C GLY A 370 12.76 -10.47 -29.27
N THR A 371 12.38 -9.29 -29.75
CA THR A 371 12.05 -8.14 -28.91
C THR A 371 10.65 -8.26 -28.31
N PHE A 372 10.28 -7.35 -27.41
CA PHE A 372 9.01 -7.42 -26.68
C PHE A 372 8.21 -6.13 -26.78
N THR A 373 6.89 -6.28 -26.79
CA THR A 373 5.94 -5.16 -26.70
C THR A 373 5.12 -5.28 -25.43
N ILE A 374 5.05 -4.18 -24.66
CA ILE A 374 4.21 -4.08 -23.46
C ILE A 374 2.86 -3.47 -23.83
N TYR A 375 1.80 -4.05 -23.30
CA TYR A 375 0.44 -3.52 -23.33
C TYR A 375 -0.06 -3.38 -21.90
N ASP A 376 -0.66 -2.24 -21.62
CA ASP A 376 -1.19 -1.90 -20.30
C ASP A 376 -2.65 -1.46 -20.48
N TRP A 377 -3.54 -2.13 -19.76
CA TRP A 377 -4.98 -1.96 -19.90
C TRP A 377 -5.43 -0.74 -19.09
N LYS A 378 -6.32 0.08 -19.69
CA LYS A 378 -6.81 1.30 -19.04
C LYS A 378 -8.30 1.48 -19.20
N ARG A 379 -9.01 1.36 -18.09
CA ARG A 379 -10.40 1.77 -17.95
C ARG A 379 -10.48 3.21 -17.43
N SER A 380 -10.21 4.19 -18.29
CA SER A 380 -10.18 5.60 -17.88
C SER A 380 -10.50 6.57 -19.00
N THR A 381 -11.30 7.60 -18.68
CA THR A 381 -11.58 8.74 -19.57
C THR A 381 -10.50 9.83 -19.55
N LYS A 382 -9.45 9.68 -18.73
CA LYS A 382 -8.43 10.71 -18.51
C LYS A 382 -7.16 10.52 -19.34
N VAL A 383 -7.06 9.42 -20.08
CA VAL A 383 -5.87 9.08 -20.88
C VAL A 383 -5.95 9.70 -22.27
N VAL A 384 -7.13 9.63 -22.89
CA VAL A 384 -7.38 10.11 -24.25
C VAL A 384 -8.56 11.08 -24.30
N ASN A 385 -8.55 11.99 -25.28
CA ASN A 385 -9.69 12.82 -25.59
C ASN A 385 -10.76 12.04 -26.37
N ALA A 386 -11.87 12.71 -26.74
CA ALA A 386 -12.97 12.09 -27.48
C ALA A 386 -12.55 11.57 -28.88
N GLN A 387 -11.42 12.02 -29.42
CA GLN A 387 -10.85 11.60 -30.70
C GLN A 387 -9.80 10.48 -30.54
N GLY A 388 -9.60 9.95 -29.32
CA GLY A 388 -8.61 8.90 -29.05
C GLY A 388 -7.17 9.40 -28.98
N GLN A 389 -6.93 10.71 -28.96
CA GLN A 389 -5.60 11.27 -28.86
C GLN A 389 -5.19 11.44 -27.39
N PRO A 390 -3.91 11.21 -27.03
CA PRO A 390 -3.46 11.34 -25.65
C PRO A 390 -3.68 12.75 -25.10
N VAL A 391 -4.18 12.82 -23.86
CA VAL A 391 -4.31 14.08 -23.12
C VAL A 391 -2.93 14.48 -22.59
N THR A 392 -2.25 15.35 -23.33
CA THR A 392 -0.88 15.80 -23.03
C THR A 392 -0.82 17.16 -22.33
N GLU A 393 -1.94 17.88 -22.24
CA GLU A 393 -2.02 19.16 -21.55
C GLU A 393 -2.74 19.00 -20.21
N ALA A 394 -2.07 19.43 -19.14
CA ALA A 394 -2.63 19.36 -17.80
C ALA A 394 -3.59 20.52 -17.52
N PHE A 395 -4.64 20.25 -16.73
CA PHE A 395 -5.55 21.29 -16.27
C PHE A 395 -4.80 22.38 -15.51
N GLY A 396 -4.93 23.63 -15.97
CA GLY A 396 -4.25 24.77 -15.36
C GLY A 396 -2.73 24.80 -15.56
N GLY A 397 -2.19 24.05 -16.53
CA GLY A 397 -0.75 24.04 -16.86
C GLY A 397 0.12 23.40 -15.79
N LYS A 398 -0.44 22.48 -14.98
CA LYS A 398 0.32 21.76 -13.95
C LYS A 398 1.42 20.91 -14.56
N MET A 399 2.58 20.91 -13.90
CA MET A 399 3.76 20.15 -14.30
C MET A 399 4.22 19.27 -13.15
N SER A 400 4.92 18.19 -13.48
CA SER A 400 5.67 17.39 -12.54
C SER A 400 6.75 18.22 -11.83
N TYR A 401 7.25 17.70 -10.72
CA TYR A 401 8.31 18.30 -9.92
C TYR A 401 9.33 17.24 -9.48
N ASN A 402 10.17 17.58 -8.49
CA ASN A 402 11.18 16.67 -7.94
C ASN A 402 12.26 16.19 -8.91
N GLY A 403 12.52 16.94 -9.98
CA GLY A 403 13.64 16.70 -10.90
C GLY A 403 13.26 16.21 -12.29
N ILE A 404 11.95 16.12 -12.59
CA ILE A 404 11.44 15.90 -13.95
C ILE A 404 10.47 17.01 -14.36
N ASN A 405 10.26 17.20 -15.66
CA ASN A 405 9.41 18.25 -16.22
C ASN A 405 8.48 17.70 -17.33
N LEU A 406 7.33 17.15 -16.91
CA LEU A 406 6.27 16.61 -17.73
C LEU A 406 4.93 17.24 -17.32
N PRO A 407 3.98 17.43 -18.25
CA PRO A 407 2.61 17.80 -17.88
C PRO A 407 1.99 16.79 -16.91
N ASP A 408 1.30 17.28 -15.90
CA ASP A 408 0.61 16.45 -14.90
C ASP A 408 -0.71 15.90 -15.45
N THR A 409 -0.61 14.86 -16.28
CA THR A 409 -1.75 14.17 -16.89
C THR A 409 -1.66 12.67 -16.65
N SER A 410 -2.81 11.98 -16.61
CA SER A 410 -2.82 10.51 -16.46
C SER A 410 -1.99 9.81 -17.53
N PHE A 411 -1.93 10.35 -18.75
CA PHE A 411 -1.06 9.84 -19.82
C PHE A 411 0.42 9.84 -19.41
N TYR A 412 0.96 10.95 -18.89
CA TYR A 412 2.38 11.01 -18.51
C TYR A 412 2.71 10.21 -17.24
N HIS A 413 1.77 10.07 -16.31
CA HIS A 413 1.92 9.14 -15.18
C HIS A 413 2.14 7.70 -15.69
N TYR A 414 1.31 7.25 -16.64
CA TYR A 414 1.46 5.92 -17.23
C TYR A 414 2.70 5.79 -18.13
N CYS A 415 3.11 6.87 -18.80
CA CYS A 415 4.37 6.88 -19.56
C CYS A 415 5.57 6.63 -18.65
N VAL A 416 5.62 7.29 -17.49
CA VAL A 416 6.68 7.08 -16.49
C VAL A 416 6.65 5.65 -15.98
N GLN A 417 5.48 5.12 -15.60
CA GLN A 417 5.33 3.74 -15.13
C GLN A 417 5.85 2.72 -16.15
N GLN A 418 5.38 2.78 -17.40
CA GLN A 418 5.80 1.86 -18.46
C GLN A 418 7.30 1.96 -18.77
N ASN A 419 7.86 3.17 -18.79
CA ASN A 419 9.30 3.34 -18.99
C ASN A 419 10.14 2.78 -17.83
N LEU A 420 9.63 2.83 -16.60
CA LEU A 420 10.27 2.17 -15.45
C LEU A 420 10.19 0.64 -15.56
N TYR A 421 9.09 0.07 -16.04
CA TYR A 421 9.00 -1.36 -16.35
C TYR A 421 10.00 -1.77 -17.42
N ARG A 422 10.07 -1.03 -18.52
CA ARG A 422 11.07 -1.27 -19.56
C ARG A 422 12.49 -1.22 -18.99
N TYR A 423 12.81 -0.20 -18.20
CA TYR A 423 14.12 -0.09 -17.56
C TYR A 423 14.45 -1.34 -16.73
N MET A 424 13.54 -1.79 -15.87
CA MET A 424 13.78 -3.00 -15.06
C MET A 424 13.99 -4.24 -15.94
N LEU A 425 13.15 -4.43 -16.95
CA LEU A 425 13.24 -5.55 -17.90
C LEU A 425 14.58 -5.58 -18.66
N GLU A 426 14.99 -4.44 -19.19
CA GLU A 426 16.22 -4.32 -19.98
C GLU A 426 17.47 -4.48 -19.11
N GLN A 427 17.46 -3.97 -17.87
CA GLN A 427 18.61 -4.06 -16.97
C GLN A 427 18.75 -5.42 -16.27
N HIS A 428 17.64 -5.98 -15.79
CA HIS A 428 17.68 -7.12 -14.86
C HIS A 428 17.21 -8.42 -15.48
N TYR A 429 16.38 -8.38 -16.53
CA TYR A 429 15.75 -9.58 -17.09
C TYR A 429 16.29 -9.95 -18.48
N GLY A 430 17.14 -9.11 -19.09
CA GLY A 430 17.64 -9.36 -20.46
C GLY A 430 16.52 -9.32 -21.51
N VAL A 431 15.47 -8.57 -21.23
CA VAL A 431 14.28 -8.42 -22.09
C VAL A 431 14.34 -7.07 -22.78
N GLN A 432 14.49 -7.07 -24.12
CA GLN A 432 14.56 -5.85 -24.91
C GLN A 432 13.16 -5.38 -25.32
N VAL A 433 12.75 -4.19 -24.89
CA VAL A 433 11.41 -3.67 -25.16
C VAL A 433 11.43 -2.76 -26.39
N ARG A 434 10.74 -3.20 -27.44
CA ARG A 434 10.58 -2.48 -28.70
C ARG A 434 9.55 -1.35 -28.57
N ALA A 435 8.38 -1.68 -28.04
CA ALA A 435 7.26 -0.76 -27.93
C ALA A 435 6.50 -0.93 -26.60
N MET A 436 5.79 0.11 -26.21
CA MET A 436 4.95 0.18 -25.03
C MET A 436 3.65 0.87 -25.43
N ASN A 437 2.51 0.33 -25.04
CA ASN A 437 1.21 0.84 -25.44
C ASN A 437 0.24 0.85 -24.26
N LEU A 438 -0.57 1.91 -24.18
CA LEU A 438 -1.76 1.96 -23.34
C LEU A 438 -2.97 1.57 -24.20
N VAL A 439 -3.75 0.61 -23.75
CA VAL A 439 -4.98 0.17 -24.42
C VAL A 439 -6.17 0.63 -23.60
N VAL A 440 -6.85 1.67 -24.09
CA VAL A 440 -8.00 2.27 -23.41
C VAL A 440 -9.27 1.51 -23.76
N LEU A 441 -9.87 0.90 -22.74
CA LEU A 441 -11.11 0.12 -22.79
C LEU A 441 -12.14 0.82 -21.90
N HIS A 442 -12.95 1.71 -22.45
CA HIS A 442 -13.91 2.48 -21.66
C HIS A 442 -15.25 2.65 -22.40
N PRO A 443 -16.40 2.45 -21.73
CA PRO A 443 -17.71 2.44 -22.38
C PRO A 443 -18.16 3.80 -22.91
N ASP A 444 -17.58 4.91 -22.41
CA ASP A 444 -17.86 6.27 -22.90
C ASP A 444 -17.27 6.57 -24.28
N TYR A 445 -16.44 5.69 -24.82
CA TYR A 445 -15.84 5.83 -26.14
C TYR A 445 -16.54 4.93 -27.15
N PRO A 446 -16.53 5.27 -28.46
CA PRO A 446 -17.15 4.45 -29.49
C PRO A 446 -16.38 3.16 -29.80
N SER A 447 -15.10 3.06 -29.41
CA SER A 447 -14.22 1.91 -29.62
C SER A 447 -13.08 1.93 -28.60
N TYR A 448 -12.20 0.92 -28.66
CA TYR A 448 -10.93 0.96 -27.95
C TYR A 448 -9.99 2.00 -28.59
N TYR A 449 -9.03 2.49 -27.80
CA TYR A 449 -7.93 3.31 -28.31
C TYR A 449 -6.59 2.73 -27.91
N VAL A 450 -5.63 2.75 -28.83
CA VAL A 450 -4.23 2.37 -28.55
C VAL A 450 -3.38 3.63 -28.59
N VAL A 451 -2.72 3.92 -27.48
CA VAL A 451 -1.82 5.06 -27.35
C VAL A 451 -0.40 4.53 -27.18
N GLN A 452 0.47 4.83 -28.13
CA GLN A 452 1.87 4.48 -28.02
C GLN A 452 2.54 5.34 -26.95
N VAL A 453 3.24 4.67 -26.03
CA VAL A 453 4.06 5.33 -25.00
C VAL A 453 5.43 5.65 -25.60
N PRO A 454 5.88 6.91 -25.56
CA PRO A 454 7.21 7.27 -26.04
C PRO A 454 8.29 6.69 -25.11
N LYS A 455 9.45 6.34 -25.69
CA LYS A 455 10.64 6.04 -24.89
C LYS A 455 11.15 7.34 -24.26
N MET A 456 11.32 7.34 -22.95
CA MET A 456 11.68 8.52 -22.15
C MET A 456 13.00 8.31 -21.40
N ASP A 457 14.06 7.91 -22.10
CA ASP A 457 15.36 7.56 -21.50
C ASP A 457 15.93 8.67 -20.61
N GLU A 458 15.82 9.93 -21.04
CA GLU A 458 16.29 11.09 -20.25
C GLU A 458 15.51 11.24 -18.94
N VAL A 459 14.18 11.16 -18.98
CA VAL A 459 13.31 11.27 -17.79
C VAL A 459 13.58 10.10 -16.84
N VAL A 460 13.72 8.88 -17.35
CA VAL A 460 14.08 7.71 -16.54
C VAL A 460 15.44 7.92 -15.86
N GLY A 461 16.43 8.43 -16.60
CA GLY A 461 17.74 8.79 -16.04
C GLY A 461 17.65 9.81 -14.91
N GLN A 462 16.81 10.84 -15.06
CA GLN A 462 16.54 11.82 -14.00
C GLN A 462 15.88 11.17 -12.78
N ILE A 463 14.84 10.35 -12.99
CA ILE A 463 14.15 9.61 -11.91
C ILE A 463 15.14 8.73 -11.14
N ILE A 464 15.93 7.93 -11.83
CA ILE A 464 16.94 7.05 -11.21
C ILE A 464 17.96 7.87 -10.42
N GLY A 465 18.43 8.99 -10.97
CA GLY A 465 19.33 9.91 -10.29
C GLY A 465 18.76 10.41 -8.95
N VAL A 466 17.49 10.84 -8.95
CA VAL A 466 16.80 11.28 -7.74
C VAL A 466 16.56 10.11 -6.77
N CYS A 467 16.17 8.94 -7.28
CA CYS A 467 15.98 7.73 -6.48
C CYS A 467 17.24 7.35 -5.71
N LYS A 468 18.40 7.31 -6.38
CA LYS A 468 19.68 6.99 -5.76
C LYS A 468 20.12 8.09 -4.79
N ALA A 469 19.98 9.37 -5.17
CA ALA A 469 20.39 10.49 -4.32
C ALA A 469 19.59 10.61 -3.02
N LYS A 470 18.30 10.26 -3.04
CA LYS A 470 17.38 10.41 -1.89
C LYS A 470 16.95 9.08 -1.26
N ASN A 471 17.48 7.96 -1.74
CA ASN A 471 17.04 6.61 -1.37
C ASN A 471 15.51 6.44 -1.41
N LEU A 472 14.87 6.91 -2.50
CA LEU A 472 13.41 7.07 -2.55
C LEU A 472 12.65 5.77 -2.34
N GLY A 473 13.14 4.64 -2.88
CA GLY A 473 12.46 3.36 -2.75
C GLY A 473 12.30 2.89 -1.31
N HIS A 474 13.18 3.28 -0.39
CA HIS A 474 12.99 3.02 1.04
C HIS A 474 12.22 4.16 1.72
N ARG A 475 12.55 5.42 1.39
CA ARG A 475 11.97 6.59 2.06
C ARG A 475 10.46 6.72 1.84
N LEU A 476 9.96 6.34 0.67
CA LEU A 476 8.53 6.47 0.34
C LEU A 476 7.66 5.34 0.87
N LEU A 477 8.25 4.25 1.41
CA LEU A 477 7.49 3.19 2.07
C LEU A 477 6.90 3.59 3.43
N LEU A 478 7.33 4.74 3.94
CA LEU A 478 7.04 5.26 5.28
C LEU A 478 5.90 6.30 5.27
N GLY A 479 5.44 6.68 4.07
CA GLY A 479 4.56 7.83 3.84
C GLY A 479 3.11 7.47 3.64
#